data_AF-A0A2A2GHR7-F1
#
_entry.id   AF-A0A2A2GHR7-F1
#
_cell.length_a   1.000
_cell.length_b   1.000
_cell.length_c   1.000
_cell.angle_alpha   90.00
_cell.angle_beta   90.00
_cell.angle_gamma   90.00
#
_symmetry.space_group_name_H-M   'P 1'
#
loop_
_entity.id
_entity.type
_entity.pdbx_description
1 polymer ?
#
loop_
_entity_poly.entity_id
_entity_poly.type
_entity_poly.pdbx_seq_one_letter_code
_entity_poly.pdbx_strand_id
1 'polypeptide(L)' 'MTADPTWKGMPLDAETALALLEWQREMGVDEPIGDAPVDRYAEPLRPPGAAPGPAPAAPPP' A
#
# COMPACT_ATOMS: atom_id res chain seq x y z
N MET A 1 24.83 -13.96 6.12
CA MET A 1 23.51 -13.75 6.74
C MET A 1 22.53 -14.64 5.99
N THR A 2 22.04 -15.71 6.61
CA THR A 2 20.92 -16.50 6.07
C THR A 2 19.66 -15.93 6.72
N ALA A 3 19.06 -14.93 6.07
CA ALA A 3 17.74 -14.47 6.46
C ALA A 3 16.73 -15.52 5.95
N ASP A 4 15.73 -15.85 6.76
CA ASP A 4 14.57 -16.66 6.38
C ASP A 4 13.37 -15.72 6.13
N PRO A 5 13.32 -14.99 5.01
CA PRO A 5 12.28 -14.01 4.76
C PRO A 5 10.93 -14.69 4.56
N THR A 6 9.87 -14.02 5.03
CA THR A 6 8.48 -14.44 4.81
C THR A 6 7.69 -13.30 4.17
N TRP A 7 6.86 -13.63 3.18
CA TRP A 7 5.90 -12.70 2.56
C TRP A 7 4.49 -13.15 2.92
N LYS A 8 3.67 -12.28 3.55
CA LYS A 8 2.31 -12.58 4.05
C LYS A 8 2.16 -13.98 4.69
N GLY A 9 3.12 -14.37 5.53
CA GLY A 9 3.12 -15.65 6.24
C GLY A 9 3.56 -16.87 5.41
N MET A 10 3.94 -16.69 4.14
CA MET A 10 4.52 -17.72 3.29
C MET A 10 6.05 -17.55 3.26
N PRO A 11 6.84 -18.64 3.33
CA PRO A 11 8.28 -18.60 3.11
C PRO A 11 8.58 -17.97 1.75
N LEU A 12 9.56 -17.06 1.71
CA LEU A 12 9.96 -16.39 0.48
C LEU A 12 11.24 -17.03 -0.05
N ASP A 13 11.12 -17.87 -1.08
CA ASP A 13 12.28 -18.42 -1.78
C ASP A 13 13.00 -17.36 -2.64
N ALA A 14 14.21 -17.70 -3.09
CA ALA A 14 15.06 -16.77 -3.84
C ALA A 14 14.48 -16.38 -5.20
N GLU A 15 13.78 -17.29 -5.89
CA GLU A 15 13.20 -17.02 -7.21
C GLU A 15 12.03 -16.04 -7.10
N THR A 16 11.16 -16.28 -6.12
CA THR A 16 10.03 -15.41 -5.78
C THR A 16 10.52 -14.05 -5.30
N ALA A 17 11.56 -14.00 -4.47
CA ALA A 17 12.15 -12.74 -4.03
C ALA A 17 12.69 -11.92 -5.20
N LEU A 18 13.39 -12.56 -6.14
CA LEU A 18 13.92 -11.89 -7.33
C LEU A 18 12.80 -11.36 -8.22
N ALA A 19 11.77 -12.17 -8.50
CA ALA A 19 10.63 -11.77 -9.32
C ALA A 19 9.89 -10.55 -8.73
N LEU A 20 9.76 -10.47 -7.39
CA LEU A 20 9.17 -9.32 -6.72
C LEU A 20 10.01 -8.04 -6.89
N LEU A 21 11.34 -8.15 -6.81
CA LEU A 21 12.25 -7.02 -7.01
C LEU A 21 12.22 -6.52 -8.47
N GLU A 22 12.16 -7.44 -9.44
CA GLU A 22 12.04 -7.08 -10.85
C GLU A 22 10.73 -6.35 -11.13
N TRP A 23 9.63 -6.84 -10.58
CA TRP A 23 8.33 -6.16 -10.65
C TRP A 23 8.38 -4.76 -10.02
N GLN A 24 9.02 -4.61 -8.86
CA GLN A 24 9.20 -3.30 -8.22
C GLN A 24 9.98 -2.33 -9.12
N ARG A 25 11.06 -2.79 -9.74
CA ARG A 25 11.84 -2.00 -10.69
C ARG A 25 10.99 -1.57 -11.90
N GLU A 26 10.15 -2.46 -12.43
CA GLU A 26 9.22 -2.13 -13.52
C GLU A 26 8.18 -1.07 -13.13
N MET A 27 7.76 -1.02 -11.87
CA MET A 27 6.87 0.01 -11.33
C MET A 27 7.57 1.34 -11.03
N GLY A 28 8.87 1.46 -11.30
CA GLY A 28 9.67 2.66 -11.00
C GLY A 28 10.04 2.79 -9.53
N VAL A 29 10.14 1.66 -8.80
CA VAL A 29 10.71 1.62 -7.45
C VAL A 29 12.22 1.36 -7.60
N ASP A 30 12.96 2.37 -8.07
CA ASP A 30 14.38 2.27 -8.38
C ASP A 30 15.30 2.69 -7.23
N GLU A 31 14.85 3.60 -6.35
CA GLU A 31 15.61 4.05 -5.17
C GLU A 31 15.00 3.48 -3.88
N PRO A 32 15.76 2.70 -3.07
CA PRO A 32 15.30 2.29 -1.76
C PRO A 32 15.29 3.50 -0.80
N ILE A 33 14.10 3.82 -0.27
CA ILE A 33 13.95 4.90 0.70
C ILE A 33 13.73 4.30 2.10
N GLY A 34 14.73 4.47 2.98
CA GLY A 34 14.68 4.07 4.39
C GLY A 34 15.31 2.71 4.70
N ASP A 35 15.46 2.42 5.99
CA ASP A 35 16.12 1.19 6.48
C ASP A 35 15.18 -0.03 6.55
N ALA A 36 13.87 0.18 6.41
CA ALA A 36 12.85 -0.87 6.49
C ALA A 36 11.74 -0.65 5.45
N PRO A 37 11.11 -1.71 4.92
CA PRO A 37 9.96 -1.59 4.03
C PRO A 37 8.78 -0.87 4.69
N VAL A 38 8.13 0.02 3.95
CA VAL A 38 6.91 0.72 4.40
C VAL A 38 5.68 -0.08 3.98
N ASP A 39 4.85 -0.48 4.95
CA ASP A 39 3.53 -1.07 4.67
C ASP A 39 2.48 0.02 4.43
N ARG A 40 2.15 0.26 3.15
CA ARG A 40 1.14 1.25 2.74
C ARG A 40 -0.30 0.92 3.18
N TYR A 41 -0.53 -0.28 3.69
CA TYR A 41 -1.84 -0.73 4.17
C TYR A 41 -1.90 -0.84 5.70
N ALA A 42 -0.83 -0.48 6.41
CA ALA A 42 -0.84 -0.44 7.87
C ALA A 42 -1.83 0.60 8.41
N GLU A 43 -2.13 1.65 7.63
CA GLU A 43 -3.19 2.58 7.97
C GLU A 43 -4.58 1.93 7.82
N PRO A 44 -5.45 2.06 8.83
CA PRO A 44 -6.82 1.60 8.72
C PRO A 44 -7.53 2.37 7.60
N LEU A 45 -8.30 1.64 6.77
CA LEU A 45 -9.15 2.27 5.76
C LEU A 45 -10.03 3.33 6.42
N ARG A 46 -9.95 4.57 5.89
CA ARG A 46 -10.84 5.63 6.32
C ARG A 46 -12.28 5.13 6.14
N PRO A 47 -13.12 5.21 7.19
CA PRO A 47 -14.52 4.86 7.04
C PRO A 47 -15.15 5.71 5.93
N PRO A 48 -16.11 5.15 5.17
CA PRO A 48 -16.81 5.92 4.15
C PRO A 48 -17.32 7.23 4.76
N GLY A 49 -17.04 8.34 4.09
CA GLY A 49 -17.49 9.66 4.54
C GLY A 49 -19.01 9.71 4.63
N ALA A 50 -19.52 10.52 5.55
CA ALA A 50 -20.96 10.78 5.64
C ALA A 50 -21.48 11.29 4.28
N ALA A 51 -22.62 10.76 3.84
CA ALA A 51 -23.29 11.24 2.64
C ALA A 51 -23.51 12.76 2.74
N PRO A 52 -23.34 13.52 1.64
CA PRO A 52 -23.58 14.95 1.66
C PRO A 52 -25.00 15.24 2.16
N GLY A 53 -25.10 16.15 3.13
CA GLY A 53 -26.39 16.59 3.67
C GLY A 53 -27.23 17.30 2.59
N PRO A 54 -28.55 17.39 2.78
CA PRO A 54 -29.43 18.08 1.84
C PRO A 54 -28.97 19.53 1.64
N ALA A 55 -28.93 19.97 0.38
CA ALA A 55 -28.60 21.34 0.04
C ALA A 55 -29.65 22.31 0.64
N PRO A 56 -29.24 23.51 1.09
CA PRO A 56 -30.17 24.50 1.60
C PRO A 56 -31.17 24.92 0.51
N ALA A 57 -32.43 25.11 0.90
CA ALA A 57 -33.47 25.58 0.00
C ALA A 57 -33.17 26.99 -0.50
N ALA A 58 -33.44 27.24 -1.78
CA ALA A 58 -33.31 28.58 -2.37
C ALA A 58 -34.28 29.55 -1.69
N PRO A 59 -33.89 30.82 -1.49
CA PRO A 59 -34.79 31.83 -0.93
C PRO A 59 -35.97 32.10 -1.88
N PRO A 60 -37.15 32.46 -1.33
CA PRO A 60 -38.33 32.80 -2.14
C PRO A 60 -38.10 34.08 -2.97
N PRO A 61 -38.88 34.27 -4.07
CA PRO A 61 -38.77 35.42 -4.97
C PRO A 61 -39.11 36.75 -4.31
#